data_AF-A0A849QBX3-F1
#
_entry.id   AF-A0A849QBX3-F1
#
_cell.length_a   1.000
_cell.length_b   1.000
_cell.length_c   1.000
_cell.angle_alpha   90.00
_cell.angle_beta   90.00
_cell.angle_gamma   90.00
#
_symmetry.space_group_name_H-M   'P 1'
#
loop_
_entity.id
_entity.type
_entity.pdbx_description
1 polymer ?
#
loop_
_entity_poly.entity_id
_entity_poly.type
_entity_poly.pdbx_seq_one_letter_code
_entity_poly.pdbx_strand_id
1 'polypeptide(L)'
;LKQVVFDGAVASVIPPIGATGVEVVANEMEGELATAGIKEGAKWADVDFRNPCLSIDFGTTLDGRITSDDLPYAKTIGNFCGYAGAIPDAIIKGTRTVDVILGTALDVFDEKSTDVLTLKLKGKMIREYANKILDYVIIEKVPKSSTKYGSVPVNPKAADQMGVVLVGCDVGENGSDMDKLSELGGEIYKKHGLKILFAVIDEVMAKVIYRLVKVAQDAGLVFENTSIGITGRAGISGNKPKLALKYLDDLNINHKIDERVVFVDDGLARGAAVMARCMNSLGTPQNPLGGRSGGKCILGQRVKLQG
;
A
#
# COMPACT_ATOMS: atom_id res chain seq x y z
N LEU A 1 16.83 1.11 29.70
CA LEU A 1 15.35 1.28 29.56
C LEU A 1 14.78 2.43 30.40
N LYS A 2 15.38 2.85 31.54
CA LYS A 2 14.93 4.02 32.33
C LYS A 2 15.21 5.42 31.70
N GLN A 3 15.68 5.49 30.45
CA GLN A 3 16.17 6.74 29.83
C GLN A 3 15.49 7.08 28.50
N VAL A 4 14.42 6.37 28.12
CA VAL A 4 13.68 6.67 26.90
C VAL A 4 12.20 6.76 27.23
N VAL A 5 11.61 7.92 26.99
CA VAL A 5 10.20 8.25 27.16
C VAL A 5 9.46 8.17 25.82
N PHE A 6 8.14 8.03 25.88
CA PHE A 6 7.30 8.10 24.69
C PHE A 6 7.23 9.55 24.19
N ASP A 7 7.53 9.74 22.91
CA ASP A 7 7.62 11.05 22.24
C ASP A 7 6.68 11.15 21.04
N GLY A 8 5.66 10.30 20.97
CA GLY A 8 4.70 10.27 19.88
C GLY A 8 5.13 9.46 18.66
N ALA A 9 6.38 8.96 18.61
CA ALA A 9 6.85 8.17 17.48
C ALA A 9 6.23 6.75 17.46
N VAL A 10 5.76 6.34 16.28
CA VAL A 10 5.15 5.03 16.02
C VAL A 10 6.05 4.22 15.10
N ALA A 11 6.52 3.07 15.58
CA ALA A 11 7.44 2.20 14.84
C ALA A 11 8.66 2.97 14.28
N SER A 12 9.20 3.89 15.08
CA SER A 12 10.35 4.75 14.77
C SER A 12 10.09 5.84 13.74
N VAL A 13 8.83 6.24 13.57
CA VAL A 13 8.41 7.30 12.66
C VAL A 13 7.65 8.35 13.46
N ILE A 14 8.06 9.60 13.35
CA ILE A 14 7.32 10.74 13.90
C ILE A 14 6.13 10.96 12.95
N PRO A 15 4.89 10.90 13.48
CA PRO A 15 3.71 11.20 12.68
C PRO A 15 3.77 12.65 12.20
N PRO A 16 3.13 12.99 11.07
CA PRO A 16 3.04 14.36 10.62
C PRO A 16 2.30 15.18 11.70
N ILE A 17 3.04 16.04 12.42
CA ILE A 17 2.48 16.83 13.52
C ILE A 17 1.75 18.02 12.91
N GLY A 18 0.44 17.87 12.68
CA GLY A 18 -0.41 19.02 12.39
C GLY A 18 -0.42 19.89 13.64
N ALA A 19 0.19 21.08 13.58
CA ALA A 19 0.21 22.06 14.68
C ALA A 19 -1.20 22.53 15.13
N THR A 20 -2.25 22.00 14.49
CA THR A 20 -3.65 22.35 14.61
C THR A 20 -4.58 21.15 14.84
N GLY A 21 -4.07 19.91 14.88
CA GLY A 21 -4.91 18.70 14.93
C GLY A 21 -5.66 18.39 13.62
N VAL A 22 -5.19 18.92 12.49
CA VAL A 22 -5.78 18.68 11.16
C VAL A 22 -5.07 17.50 10.51
N GLU A 23 -5.77 16.37 10.37
CA GLU A 23 -5.33 15.21 9.60
C GLU A 23 -5.11 15.58 8.13
N VAL A 24 -3.99 15.15 7.55
CA VAL A 24 -3.66 15.41 6.13
C VAL A 24 -4.53 14.53 5.23
N VAL A 25 -4.84 13.32 5.70
CA VAL A 25 -5.72 12.34 5.08
C VAL A 25 -6.55 11.70 6.19
N ALA A 26 -7.86 11.50 5.97
CA ALA A 26 -8.76 10.99 7.01
C ALA A 26 -8.44 9.57 7.52
N ASN A 27 -7.66 8.78 6.77
CA ASN A 27 -7.21 7.44 7.14
C ASN A 27 -5.71 7.38 7.47
N GLU A 28 -5.12 8.50 7.92
CA GLU A 28 -3.70 8.58 8.28
C GLU A 28 -3.30 7.53 9.35
N MET A 29 -4.12 7.37 10.40
CA MET A 29 -3.87 6.38 11.45
C MET A 29 -3.86 4.93 10.92
N GLU A 30 -4.66 4.61 9.89
CA GLU A 30 -4.64 3.28 9.26
C GLU A 30 -3.27 3.04 8.61
N GLY A 31 -2.73 4.03 7.89
CA GLY A 31 -1.39 3.94 7.31
C GLY A 31 -0.26 3.78 8.33
N GLU A 32 -0.40 4.36 9.53
CA GLU A 32 0.55 4.16 10.63
C GLU A 32 0.51 2.73 11.18
N LEU A 33 -0.70 2.21 11.41
CA LEU A 33 -0.93 0.85 11.85
C LEU A 33 -0.42 -0.15 10.82
N ALA A 34 -0.76 0.04 9.54
CA ALA A 34 -0.29 -0.78 8.45
C ALA A 34 1.24 -0.83 8.41
N THR A 35 1.91 0.33 8.57
CA THR A 35 3.38 0.36 8.64
C THR A 35 3.92 -0.41 9.83
N ALA A 36 3.35 -0.22 11.02
CA ALA A 36 3.80 -0.93 12.22
C ALA A 36 3.61 -2.44 12.08
N GLY A 37 2.49 -2.87 11.50
CA GLY A 37 2.18 -4.28 11.28
C GLY A 37 3.02 -4.92 10.19
N ILE A 38 3.29 -4.22 9.09
CA ILE A 38 4.23 -4.72 8.07
C ILE A 38 5.63 -4.85 8.67
N LYS A 39 6.09 -3.88 9.48
CA LYS A 39 7.38 -3.99 10.19
C LYS A 39 7.45 -5.20 11.11
N GLU A 40 6.34 -5.55 11.74
CA GLU A 40 6.24 -6.78 12.55
C GLU A 40 6.27 -8.03 11.67
N GLY A 41 5.43 -8.07 10.63
CA GLY A 41 5.33 -9.19 9.70
C GLY A 41 6.65 -9.48 8.97
N ALA A 42 7.38 -8.44 8.57
CA ALA A 42 8.64 -8.56 7.83
C ALA A 42 9.74 -9.31 8.58
N LYS A 43 9.69 -9.34 9.92
CA LYS A 43 10.61 -10.14 10.74
C LYS A 43 10.52 -11.63 10.44
N TRP A 44 9.36 -12.10 10.00
CA TRP A 44 9.11 -13.50 9.66
C TRP A 44 9.50 -13.82 8.21
N ALA A 45 9.75 -12.80 7.39
CA ALA A 45 10.12 -12.92 5.98
C ALA A 45 11.61 -12.62 5.70
N ASP A 46 12.42 -12.38 6.74
CA ASP A 46 13.84 -11.99 6.66
C ASP A 46 14.10 -10.75 5.78
N VAL A 47 13.12 -9.85 5.68
CA VAL A 47 13.23 -8.57 4.97
C VAL A 47 13.47 -7.45 5.97
N ASP A 48 14.54 -6.68 5.76
CA ASP A 48 14.81 -5.47 6.55
C ASP A 48 13.87 -4.32 6.16
N PHE A 49 12.69 -4.32 6.75
CA PHE A 49 11.63 -3.33 6.54
C PHE A 49 11.71 -2.12 7.50
N ARG A 50 12.92 -1.69 7.85
CA ARG A 50 13.14 -0.43 8.59
C ARG A 50 13.15 0.78 7.63
N ASN A 51 13.27 2.00 8.16
CA ASN A 51 13.16 3.22 7.37
C ASN A 51 14.38 3.43 6.43
N PRO A 52 14.26 4.11 5.28
CA PRO A 52 13.01 4.57 4.67
C PRO A 52 12.21 3.38 4.13
N CYS A 53 10.88 3.47 4.19
CA CYS A 53 10.00 2.41 3.69
C CYS A 53 8.72 2.98 3.09
N LEU A 54 8.16 2.27 2.11
CA LEU A 54 6.81 2.47 1.59
C LEU A 54 5.91 1.39 2.18
N SER A 55 4.88 1.78 2.90
CA SER A 55 3.84 0.88 3.40
C SER A 55 2.55 1.18 2.66
N ILE A 56 1.95 0.18 2.03
CA ILE A 56 0.70 0.31 1.26
C ILE A 56 -0.30 -0.73 1.76
N ASP A 57 -1.44 -0.27 2.25
CA ASP A 57 -2.57 -1.15 2.57
C ASP A 57 -3.63 -1.10 1.47
N PHE A 58 -3.93 -2.28 0.95
CA PHE A 58 -5.00 -2.51 -0.01
C PHE A 58 -6.24 -3.02 0.70
N GLY A 59 -6.74 -2.21 1.65
CA GLY A 59 -8.09 -2.32 2.20
C GLY A 59 -9.14 -1.94 1.16
N THR A 60 -10.38 -1.65 1.57
CA THR A 60 -11.40 -1.14 0.63
C THR A 60 -10.95 0.20 0.03
N THR A 61 -10.52 1.10 0.91
CA THR A 61 -9.76 2.31 0.59
C THR A 61 -8.28 2.02 0.54
N LEU A 62 -7.55 2.81 -0.25
CA LEU A 62 -6.10 2.84 -0.23
C LEU A 62 -5.66 3.68 0.96
N ASP A 63 -4.76 3.12 1.76
CA ASP A 63 -4.03 3.86 2.78
C ASP A 63 -2.56 3.43 2.80
N GLY A 64 -1.76 4.14 3.60
CA GLY A 64 -0.35 3.88 3.72
C GLY A 64 0.47 5.15 3.87
N ARG A 65 1.77 4.96 4.08
CA ARG A 65 2.72 6.06 4.26
C ARG A 65 4.10 5.73 3.72
N ILE A 66 4.84 6.80 3.46
CA ILE A 66 6.23 6.78 2.98
C ILE A 66 7.08 7.49 4.02
N THR A 67 8.16 6.84 4.44
CA THR A 67 9.01 7.35 5.53
C THR A 67 10.37 7.82 5.01
N SER A 68 10.92 8.88 5.62
CA SER A 68 12.27 9.37 5.34
C SER A 68 13.37 8.46 5.91
N ASP A 69 14.62 8.74 5.55
CA ASP A 69 15.80 8.04 6.06
C ASP A 69 16.47 8.72 7.28
N ASP A 70 15.74 9.66 7.92
CA ASP A 70 16.18 10.44 9.07
C ASP A 70 16.46 9.56 10.31
N LEU A 71 17.35 10.05 11.19
CA LEU A 71 17.70 9.45 12.48
C LEU A 71 17.59 10.48 13.62
N PRO A 72 17.24 10.07 14.84
CA PRO A 72 16.90 8.71 15.26
C PRO A 72 15.49 8.25 14.83
N TYR A 73 14.63 9.18 14.42
CA TYR A 73 13.29 8.89 13.92
C TYR A 73 13.14 9.37 12.49
N ALA A 74 12.50 8.53 11.67
CA ALA A 74 12.03 8.95 10.36
C ALA A 74 10.82 9.88 10.51
N LYS A 75 10.48 10.58 9.43
CA LYS A 75 9.25 11.35 9.30
C LYS A 75 8.38 10.73 8.23
N THR A 76 7.07 10.92 8.33
CA THR A 76 6.18 10.72 7.19
C THR A 76 6.45 11.81 6.16
N ILE A 77 6.86 11.42 4.95
CA ILE A 77 7.11 12.32 3.80
C ILE A 77 6.12 12.11 2.66
N GLY A 78 5.28 11.09 2.76
CA GLY A 78 4.16 10.91 1.87
C GLY A 78 3.10 9.98 2.43
N ASN A 79 1.88 10.09 1.90
CA ASN A 79 0.74 9.24 2.24
C ASN A 79 0.05 8.74 0.98
N PHE A 80 -0.48 7.52 1.05
CA PHE A 80 -1.33 6.95 0.02
C PHE A 80 -2.80 7.16 0.39
N CYS A 81 -3.65 7.46 -0.60
CA CYS A 81 -5.09 7.64 -0.37
C CYS A 81 -5.93 7.31 -1.61
N GLY A 82 -7.20 6.97 -1.39
CA GLY A 82 -8.19 6.79 -2.45
C GLY A 82 -8.75 5.37 -2.50
N TYR A 83 -8.89 4.80 -3.69
CA TYR A 83 -9.43 3.46 -3.90
C TYR A 83 -8.33 2.39 -4.00
N ALA A 84 -8.53 1.27 -3.32
CA ALA A 84 -7.75 0.06 -3.46
C ALA A 84 -8.68 -1.12 -3.77
N GLY A 85 -9.20 -1.79 -2.75
CA GLY A 85 -10.11 -2.93 -2.85
C GLY A 85 -11.45 -2.62 -3.50
N ALA A 86 -11.88 -1.36 -3.51
CA ALA A 86 -13.05 -0.94 -4.26
C ALA A 86 -12.94 -1.19 -5.78
N ILE A 87 -11.72 -1.21 -6.33
CA ILE A 87 -11.47 -1.49 -7.76
C ILE A 87 -11.85 -2.93 -8.13
N PRO A 88 -11.27 -3.98 -7.52
CA PRO A 88 -11.68 -5.36 -7.79
C PRO A 88 -13.13 -5.63 -7.39
N ASP A 89 -13.65 -4.97 -6.35
CA ASP A 89 -15.06 -5.11 -5.97
C ASP A 89 -15.99 -4.59 -7.08
N ALA A 90 -15.71 -3.42 -7.66
CA ALA A 90 -16.48 -2.90 -8.80
C ALA A 90 -16.45 -3.85 -10.00
N ILE A 91 -15.27 -4.38 -10.34
CA ILE A 91 -15.11 -5.36 -11.43
C ILE A 91 -15.98 -6.60 -11.18
N ILE A 92 -15.96 -7.14 -9.96
CA ILE A 92 -16.73 -8.36 -9.62
C ILE A 92 -18.24 -8.09 -9.55
N LYS A 93 -18.70 -6.92 -9.09
CA LYS A 93 -20.15 -6.58 -9.09
C LYS A 93 -20.77 -6.67 -10.49
N GLY A 94 -19.97 -6.41 -11.53
CA GLY A 94 -20.34 -6.61 -12.94
C GLY A 94 -20.83 -8.01 -13.31
N THR A 95 -20.39 -9.05 -12.59
CA THR A 95 -20.77 -10.45 -12.88
C THR A 95 -22.19 -10.77 -12.43
N ARG A 96 -22.74 -10.00 -11.48
CA ARG A 96 -23.98 -10.30 -10.74
C ARG A 96 -23.97 -11.65 -10.02
N THR A 97 -22.78 -12.20 -9.75
CA THR A 97 -22.61 -13.41 -8.91
C THR A 97 -22.48 -13.06 -7.44
N VAL A 98 -22.29 -11.77 -7.13
CA VAL A 98 -22.28 -11.19 -5.79
C VAL A 98 -23.39 -10.13 -5.69
N ASP A 99 -23.66 -9.68 -4.46
CA ASP A 99 -24.58 -8.56 -4.24
C ASP A 99 -24.09 -7.30 -5.00
N VAL A 100 -24.99 -6.66 -5.73
CA VAL A 100 -24.63 -5.53 -6.61
C VAL A 100 -24.26 -4.26 -5.84
N ILE A 101 -24.61 -4.17 -4.55
CA ILE A 101 -24.33 -3.02 -3.69
C ILE A 101 -23.14 -3.35 -2.77
N LEU A 102 -23.20 -4.48 -2.06
CA LEU A 102 -22.29 -4.86 -0.99
C LEU A 102 -21.27 -5.94 -1.38
N GLY A 103 -21.43 -6.56 -2.54
CA GLY A 103 -20.60 -7.69 -2.95
C GLY A 103 -19.13 -7.32 -3.11
N THR A 104 -18.25 -8.22 -2.70
CA THR A 104 -16.80 -8.04 -2.75
C THR A 104 -16.15 -9.12 -3.60
N ALA A 105 -14.94 -8.86 -4.08
CA ALA A 105 -14.17 -9.85 -4.82
C ALA A 105 -13.87 -11.12 -4.01
N LEU A 106 -13.93 -11.02 -2.68
CA LEU A 106 -13.69 -12.11 -1.74
C LEU A 106 -14.82 -13.12 -1.71
N ASP A 107 -16.05 -12.69 -1.95
CA ASP A 107 -17.25 -13.55 -1.86
C ASP A 107 -17.24 -14.65 -2.94
N VAL A 108 -16.46 -14.47 -4.00
CA VAL A 108 -16.34 -15.40 -5.14
C VAL A 108 -14.91 -15.85 -5.40
N PHE A 109 -13.97 -15.51 -4.52
CA PHE A 109 -12.58 -15.91 -4.66
C PHE A 109 -12.43 -17.42 -4.44
N ASP A 110 -12.00 -18.13 -5.47
CA ASP A 110 -11.64 -19.55 -5.40
C ASP A 110 -10.12 -19.67 -5.54
N GLU A 111 -9.44 -20.19 -4.52
CA GLU A 111 -7.99 -20.42 -4.49
C GLU A 111 -7.51 -21.40 -5.59
N LYS A 112 -8.42 -22.13 -6.24
CA LYS A 112 -8.06 -23.09 -7.29
C LYS A 112 -7.51 -22.38 -8.53
N SER A 113 -6.18 -22.27 -8.53
CA SER A 113 -5.39 -21.69 -9.62
C SER A 113 -5.82 -22.21 -11.00
N THR A 114 -5.86 -21.28 -11.95
CA THR A 114 -6.06 -21.62 -13.36
C THR A 114 -4.80 -22.32 -13.86
N ASP A 115 -4.96 -23.40 -14.64
CA ASP A 115 -3.85 -24.13 -15.23
C ASP A 115 -2.86 -23.17 -15.93
N VAL A 116 -1.57 -23.30 -15.59
CA VAL A 116 -0.50 -22.38 -15.98
C VAL A 116 -0.39 -22.27 -17.51
N LEU A 117 -0.70 -23.36 -18.22
CA LEU A 117 -0.73 -23.40 -19.69
C LEU A 117 -1.81 -22.47 -20.25
N THR A 118 -3.01 -22.48 -19.65
CA THR A 118 -4.14 -21.66 -20.07
C THR A 118 -3.88 -20.17 -19.84
N LEU A 119 -3.26 -19.81 -18.70
CA LEU A 119 -2.85 -18.43 -18.41
C LEU A 119 -1.81 -17.91 -19.39
N LYS A 120 -0.81 -18.74 -19.77
CA LYS A 120 0.19 -18.36 -20.77
C LYS A 120 -0.44 -18.13 -22.15
N LEU A 121 -1.31 -19.03 -22.61
CA LEU A 121 -1.97 -18.92 -23.91
C LEU A 121 -2.88 -17.69 -24.00
N LYS A 122 -3.56 -17.34 -22.90
CA LYS A 122 -4.47 -16.18 -22.82
C LYS A 122 -3.81 -14.89 -22.32
N GLY A 123 -2.50 -14.89 -22.09
CA GLY A 123 -1.79 -13.77 -21.47
C GLY A 123 -1.87 -12.45 -22.26
N LYS A 124 -2.00 -12.49 -23.60
CA LYS A 124 -2.22 -11.28 -24.40
C LYS A 124 -3.57 -10.63 -24.09
N MET A 125 -4.65 -11.42 -24.11
CA MET A 125 -6.01 -10.95 -23.83
C MET A 125 -6.15 -10.46 -22.37
N ILE A 126 -5.54 -11.15 -21.40
CA ILE A 126 -5.55 -10.71 -20.00
C ILE A 126 -4.97 -9.30 -19.88
N ARG A 127 -3.82 -9.05 -20.53
CA ARG A 127 -3.17 -7.74 -20.55
C ARG A 127 -4.00 -6.67 -21.27
N GLU A 128 -4.67 -7.02 -22.37
CA GLU A 128 -5.55 -6.10 -23.10
C GLU A 128 -6.73 -5.64 -22.23
N TYR A 129 -7.43 -6.56 -21.56
CA TYR A 129 -8.50 -6.19 -20.64
C TYR A 129 -8.00 -5.43 -19.41
N ALA A 130 -6.86 -5.85 -18.84
CA ALA A 130 -6.28 -5.12 -17.72
C ALA A 130 -5.91 -3.68 -18.10
N ASN A 131 -5.36 -3.46 -19.29
CA ASN A 131 -5.05 -2.11 -19.78
C ASN A 131 -6.33 -1.28 -19.95
N LYS A 132 -7.39 -1.85 -20.54
CA LYS A 132 -8.69 -1.15 -20.65
C LYS A 132 -9.27 -0.74 -19.30
N ILE A 133 -9.13 -1.59 -18.29
CA ILE A 133 -9.55 -1.26 -16.91
C ILE A 133 -8.67 -0.12 -16.36
N LEU A 134 -7.35 -0.23 -16.55
CA LEU A 134 -6.39 0.75 -16.05
C LEU A 134 -6.50 2.13 -16.72
N ASP A 135 -7.11 2.22 -17.92
CA ASP A 135 -7.43 3.50 -18.57
C ASP A 135 -8.41 4.34 -17.73
N TYR A 136 -9.23 3.70 -16.88
CA TYR A 136 -10.13 4.38 -15.94
C TYR A 136 -9.50 4.62 -14.56
N VAL A 137 -8.35 3.99 -14.27
CA VAL A 137 -7.67 4.09 -12.97
C VAL A 137 -6.63 5.21 -13.02
N ILE A 138 -6.84 6.26 -12.23
CA ILE A 138 -5.99 7.44 -12.18
C ILE A 138 -5.10 7.35 -10.94
N ILE A 139 -3.79 7.26 -11.16
CA ILE A 139 -2.78 7.22 -10.09
C ILE A 139 -1.81 8.36 -10.33
N GLU A 140 -1.77 9.31 -9.41
CA GLU A 140 -1.00 10.55 -9.52
C GLU A 140 -0.75 11.20 -8.16
N LYS A 141 0.02 12.30 -8.15
CA LYS A 141 0.08 13.18 -6.98
C LYS A 141 -1.26 13.90 -6.84
N VAL A 142 -1.86 13.84 -5.67
CA VAL A 142 -3.19 14.44 -5.42
C VAL A 142 -3.18 15.94 -5.74
N PRO A 143 -4.13 16.45 -6.56
CA PRO A 143 -4.21 17.86 -6.89
C PRO A 143 -4.41 18.76 -5.66
N LYS A 144 -3.80 19.96 -5.66
CA LYS A 144 -3.87 20.90 -4.53
C LYS A 144 -5.29 21.43 -4.22
N SER A 145 -6.19 21.34 -5.18
CA SER A 145 -7.59 21.77 -5.06
C SER A 145 -8.51 20.69 -4.48
N SER A 146 -8.05 19.45 -4.35
CA SER A 146 -8.87 18.33 -3.90
C SER A 146 -9.20 18.44 -2.41
N THR A 147 -10.45 18.13 -2.07
CA THR A 147 -10.92 17.93 -0.68
C THR A 147 -11.21 16.47 -0.37
N LYS A 148 -11.27 15.65 -1.42
CA LYS A 148 -11.33 14.19 -1.41
C LYS A 148 -10.59 13.66 -2.63
N TYR A 149 -10.11 12.43 -2.54
CA TYR A 149 -9.55 11.68 -3.66
C TYR A 149 -10.07 10.25 -3.57
N GLY A 150 -10.77 9.77 -4.60
CA GLY A 150 -11.65 8.62 -4.45
C GLY A 150 -12.72 8.88 -3.38
N SER A 151 -12.85 7.98 -2.40
CA SER A 151 -13.75 8.15 -1.25
C SER A 151 -13.07 8.75 -0.02
N VAL A 152 -11.77 9.07 -0.08
CA VAL A 152 -10.97 9.47 1.09
C VAL A 152 -10.88 11.00 1.17
N PRO A 153 -11.35 11.65 2.25
CA PRO A 153 -11.10 13.07 2.48
C PRO A 153 -9.60 13.39 2.61
N VAL A 154 -9.16 14.48 1.98
CA VAL A 154 -7.75 14.90 1.94
C VAL A 154 -7.62 16.40 2.17
N ASN A 155 -6.47 16.80 2.71
CA ASN A 155 -6.06 18.20 2.81
C ASN A 155 -4.68 18.43 2.18
N PRO A 156 -4.59 18.54 0.84
CA PRO A 156 -3.32 18.72 0.13
C PRO A 156 -2.56 19.99 0.53
N LYS A 157 -3.27 21.03 1.00
CA LYS A 157 -2.65 22.28 1.47
C LYS A 157 -1.92 22.07 2.78
N ALA A 158 -2.54 21.38 3.73
CA ALA A 158 -1.88 20.99 4.98
C ALA A 158 -0.70 20.05 4.69
N ALA A 159 -0.86 19.10 3.77
CA ALA A 159 0.22 18.21 3.33
C ALA A 159 1.47 18.99 2.88
N ASP A 160 1.27 19.96 1.98
CA ASP A 160 2.33 20.80 1.41
C ASP A 160 3.05 21.63 2.49
N GLN A 161 2.30 22.20 3.45
CA GLN A 161 2.86 22.93 4.60
C GLN A 161 3.73 22.05 5.50
N MET A 162 3.46 20.75 5.52
CA MET A 162 4.15 19.76 6.35
C MET A 162 5.25 19.02 5.58
N GLY A 163 5.44 19.30 4.29
CA GLY A 163 6.39 18.59 3.43
C GLY A 163 5.96 17.15 3.12
N VAL A 164 4.65 16.85 3.18
CA VAL A 164 4.07 15.54 2.89
C VAL A 164 3.49 15.53 1.48
N VAL A 165 3.87 14.54 0.67
CA VAL A 165 3.31 14.32 -0.65
C VAL A 165 2.16 13.31 -0.60
N LEU A 166 1.00 13.68 -1.14
CA LEU A 166 -0.14 12.77 -1.26
C LEU A 166 -0.11 12.06 -2.62
N VAL A 167 -0.10 10.73 -2.60
CA VAL A 167 -0.18 9.87 -3.79
C VAL A 167 -1.55 9.20 -3.81
N GLY A 168 -2.34 9.52 -4.82
CA GLY A 168 -3.74 9.11 -4.92
C GLY A 168 -3.96 7.95 -5.89
N CYS A 169 -4.98 7.14 -5.63
CA CYS A 169 -5.57 6.21 -6.60
C CYS A 169 -7.09 6.46 -6.72
N ASP A 170 -7.59 6.78 -7.91
CA ASP A 170 -9.00 7.06 -8.18
C ASP A 170 -9.50 6.28 -9.41
N VAL A 171 -10.80 6.24 -9.59
CA VAL A 171 -11.48 5.68 -10.76
C VAL A 171 -12.40 6.76 -11.33
N GLY A 172 -11.97 7.43 -12.40
CA GLY A 172 -12.60 8.66 -12.88
C GLY A 172 -12.43 9.81 -11.87
N GLU A 173 -13.49 10.60 -11.63
CA GLU A 173 -13.50 11.65 -10.61
C GLU A 173 -14.25 11.17 -9.36
N ASN A 174 -13.51 10.83 -8.30
CA ASN A 174 -14.04 10.31 -7.04
C ASN A 174 -14.99 9.12 -7.23
N GLY A 175 -14.62 8.19 -8.10
CA GLY A 175 -15.37 6.96 -8.37
C GLY A 175 -16.43 7.08 -9.47
N SER A 176 -16.48 8.17 -10.23
CA SER A 176 -17.47 8.38 -11.30
C SER A 176 -17.50 7.26 -12.34
N ASP A 177 -16.37 6.56 -12.54
CA ASP A 177 -16.22 5.53 -13.57
C ASP A 177 -16.26 4.09 -13.01
N MET A 178 -16.67 3.90 -11.75
CA MET A 178 -16.82 2.54 -11.15
C MET A 178 -17.79 1.65 -11.94
N ASP A 179 -18.83 2.24 -12.54
CA ASP A 179 -19.77 1.50 -13.39
C ASP A 179 -19.08 0.96 -14.66
N LYS A 180 -18.06 1.66 -15.18
CA LYS A 180 -17.26 1.18 -16.34
C LYS A 180 -16.43 -0.04 -15.99
N LEU A 181 -15.88 -0.08 -14.78
CA LEU A 181 -15.22 -1.28 -14.27
C LEU A 181 -16.20 -2.46 -14.15
N SER A 182 -17.41 -2.18 -13.66
CA SER A 182 -18.49 -3.17 -13.57
C SER A 182 -18.92 -3.70 -14.94
N GLU A 183 -19.11 -2.83 -15.93
CA GLU A 183 -19.43 -3.20 -17.31
C GLU A 183 -18.36 -4.15 -17.90
N LEU A 184 -17.07 -3.80 -17.74
CA LEU A 184 -15.95 -4.60 -18.22
C LEU A 184 -15.86 -5.96 -17.50
N GLY A 185 -16.03 -5.97 -16.17
CA GLY A 185 -16.03 -7.22 -15.40
C GLY A 185 -17.14 -8.17 -15.82
N GLY A 186 -18.34 -7.64 -16.05
CA GLY A 186 -19.47 -8.40 -16.59
C GLY A 186 -19.22 -8.93 -18.01
N GLU A 187 -18.57 -8.16 -18.88
CA GLU A 187 -18.16 -8.59 -20.22
C GLU A 187 -17.18 -9.77 -20.15
N ILE A 188 -16.10 -9.62 -19.39
CA ILE A 188 -15.05 -10.64 -19.25
C ILE A 188 -15.65 -11.92 -18.67
N TYR A 189 -16.51 -11.80 -17.64
CA TYR A 189 -17.17 -12.94 -17.04
C TYR A 189 -18.03 -13.72 -18.04
N LYS A 190 -18.91 -13.03 -18.79
CA LYS A 190 -19.78 -13.68 -19.78
C LYS A 190 -19.00 -14.36 -20.89
N LYS A 191 -17.88 -13.77 -21.34
CA LYS A 191 -17.08 -14.30 -22.46
C LYS A 191 -16.09 -15.38 -22.04
N HIS A 192 -15.55 -15.30 -20.82
CA HIS A 192 -14.35 -16.04 -20.44
C HIS A 192 -14.42 -16.71 -19.06
N GLY A 193 -15.44 -16.41 -18.25
CA GLY A 193 -15.65 -16.97 -16.92
C GLY A 193 -14.79 -16.36 -15.81
N LEU A 194 -15.10 -16.73 -14.57
CA LEU A 194 -14.48 -16.17 -13.35
C LEU A 194 -12.96 -16.34 -13.31
N LYS A 195 -12.45 -17.48 -13.78
CA LYS A 195 -11.00 -17.77 -13.77
C LYS A 195 -10.19 -16.73 -14.53
N ILE A 196 -10.66 -16.33 -15.71
CA ILE A 196 -10.00 -15.28 -16.50
C ILE A 196 -10.22 -13.91 -15.89
N LEU A 197 -11.40 -13.65 -15.33
CA LEU A 197 -11.68 -12.40 -14.62
C LEU A 197 -10.71 -12.17 -13.46
N PHE A 198 -10.46 -13.19 -12.63
CA PHE A 198 -9.48 -13.09 -11.54
C PHE A 198 -8.06 -12.88 -12.05
N ALA A 199 -7.66 -13.52 -13.15
CA ALA A 199 -6.35 -13.27 -13.75
C ALA A 199 -6.21 -11.83 -14.27
N VAL A 200 -7.30 -11.22 -14.77
CA VAL A 200 -7.34 -9.79 -15.15
C VAL A 200 -7.23 -8.91 -13.90
N ILE A 201 -7.98 -9.21 -12.83
CA ILE A 201 -7.89 -8.48 -11.56
C ILE A 201 -6.48 -8.53 -10.98
N ASP A 202 -5.83 -9.70 -11.01
CA ASP A 202 -4.47 -9.88 -10.53
C ASP A 202 -3.49 -8.97 -11.30
N GLU A 203 -3.63 -8.91 -12.62
CA GLU A 203 -2.84 -8.06 -13.51
C GLU A 203 -3.10 -6.56 -13.28
N VAL A 204 -4.37 -6.16 -13.07
CA VAL A 204 -4.76 -4.78 -12.76
C VAL A 204 -4.14 -4.34 -11.45
N MET A 205 -4.34 -5.10 -10.37
CA MET A 205 -3.87 -4.69 -9.04
C MET A 205 -2.34 -4.70 -8.92
N ALA A 206 -1.67 -5.63 -9.59
CA ALA A 206 -0.20 -5.59 -9.68
C ALA A 206 0.32 -4.33 -10.39
N LYS A 207 -0.36 -3.86 -11.44
CA LYS A 207 -0.03 -2.60 -12.11
C LYS A 207 -0.41 -1.36 -11.30
N VAL A 208 -1.46 -1.43 -10.48
CA VAL A 208 -1.78 -0.37 -9.50
C VAL A 208 -0.64 -0.22 -8.50
N ILE A 209 -0.15 -1.33 -7.91
CA ILE A 209 1.02 -1.32 -7.02
C ILE A 209 2.22 -0.64 -7.71
N TYR A 210 2.55 -1.08 -8.92
CA TYR A 210 3.64 -0.50 -9.70
C TYR A 210 3.47 1.01 -9.92
N ARG A 211 2.28 1.47 -10.34
CA ARG A 211 2.02 2.89 -10.60
C ARG A 211 2.10 3.74 -9.34
N LEU A 212 1.63 3.23 -8.19
CA LEU A 212 1.74 3.92 -6.90
C LEU A 212 3.20 4.14 -6.50
N VAL A 213 4.01 3.08 -6.59
CA VAL A 213 5.45 3.16 -6.27
C VAL A 213 6.17 4.07 -7.28
N LYS A 214 5.81 4.00 -8.57
CA LYS A 214 6.36 4.86 -9.60
C LYS A 214 6.10 6.34 -9.31
N VAL A 215 4.86 6.72 -8.97
CA VAL A 215 4.54 8.11 -8.63
C VAL A 215 5.34 8.57 -7.41
N ALA A 216 5.51 7.71 -6.40
CA ALA A 216 6.36 8.00 -5.26
C ALA A 216 7.84 8.18 -5.64
N GLN A 217 8.35 7.35 -6.55
CA GLN A 217 9.72 7.44 -7.08
C GLN A 217 9.93 8.74 -7.87
N ASP A 218 9.01 9.06 -8.79
CA ASP A 218 9.03 10.28 -9.61
C ASP A 218 8.92 11.55 -8.73
N ALA A 219 8.26 11.45 -7.58
CA ALA A 219 8.18 12.52 -6.58
C ALA A 219 9.42 12.62 -5.67
N GLY A 220 10.44 11.77 -5.86
CA GLY A 220 11.67 11.78 -5.06
C GLY A 220 11.51 11.19 -3.65
N LEU A 221 10.51 10.35 -3.42
CA LEU A 221 10.20 9.76 -2.11
C LEU A 221 10.78 8.36 -1.91
N VAL A 222 11.40 7.80 -2.95
CA VAL A 222 12.00 6.47 -2.95
C VAL A 222 13.53 6.60 -3.00
N PHE A 223 14.20 6.04 -1.99
CA PHE A 223 15.65 6.04 -1.84
C PHE A 223 16.22 4.66 -2.21
N GLU A 224 17.54 4.58 -2.42
CA GLU A 224 18.22 3.33 -2.79
C GLU A 224 18.01 2.21 -1.76
N ASN A 225 17.95 2.57 -0.47
CA ASN A 225 17.73 1.63 0.64
C ASN A 225 16.25 1.51 1.06
N THR A 226 15.32 1.98 0.24
CA THR A 226 13.89 1.90 0.52
C THR A 226 13.35 0.48 0.36
N SER A 227 12.68 -0.01 1.41
CA SER A 227 11.91 -1.26 1.35
C SER A 227 10.43 -0.99 1.07
N ILE A 228 9.74 -1.91 0.40
CA ILE A 228 8.32 -1.77 0.03
C ILE A 228 7.49 -2.87 0.71
N GLY A 229 6.40 -2.47 1.33
CA GLY A 229 5.58 -3.32 2.17
C GLY A 229 4.13 -3.23 1.73
N ILE A 230 3.51 -4.37 1.49
CA ILE A 230 2.16 -4.44 0.96
C ILE A 230 1.32 -5.33 1.87
N THR A 231 0.18 -4.81 2.30
CA THR A 231 -0.85 -5.54 3.06
C THR A 231 -2.21 -5.34 2.39
N GLY A 232 -3.22 -6.04 2.88
CA GLY A 232 -4.58 -5.95 2.38
C GLY A 232 -4.84 -6.93 1.25
N ARG A 233 -5.99 -7.61 1.32
CA ARG A 233 -6.32 -8.75 0.44
C ARG A 233 -6.35 -8.35 -1.03
N ALA A 234 -6.72 -7.11 -1.36
CA ALA A 234 -6.73 -6.64 -2.74
C ALA A 234 -5.32 -6.47 -3.33
N GLY A 235 -4.28 -6.37 -2.50
CA GLY A 235 -2.87 -6.31 -2.89
C GLY A 235 -2.13 -7.65 -2.80
N ILE A 236 -2.50 -8.53 -1.86
CA ILE A 236 -1.69 -9.72 -1.53
C ILE A 236 -2.28 -11.07 -1.97
N SER A 237 -3.55 -11.13 -2.39
CA SER A 237 -4.21 -12.40 -2.78
C SER A 237 -3.92 -12.83 -4.22
N GLY A 238 -4.10 -14.11 -4.52
CA GLY A 238 -3.97 -14.66 -5.88
C GLY A 238 -2.54 -14.56 -6.40
N ASN A 239 -2.38 -14.28 -7.69
CA ASN A 239 -1.06 -14.16 -8.33
C ASN A 239 -0.48 -12.72 -8.26
N LYS A 240 -1.13 -11.81 -7.51
CA LYS A 240 -0.72 -10.40 -7.40
C LYS A 240 0.69 -10.23 -6.84
N PRO A 241 1.13 -10.90 -5.75
CA PRO A 241 2.49 -10.72 -5.24
C PRO A 241 3.56 -11.02 -6.28
N LYS A 242 3.40 -12.11 -7.04
CA LYS A 242 4.33 -12.52 -8.09
C LYS A 242 4.37 -11.52 -9.25
N LEU A 243 3.20 -11.02 -9.68
CA LEU A 243 3.13 -10.01 -10.75
C LEU A 243 3.67 -8.66 -10.29
N ALA A 244 3.38 -8.25 -9.05
CA ALA A 244 3.86 -7.01 -8.46
C ALA A 244 5.39 -7.01 -8.37
N LEU A 245 6.01 -8.09 -7.87
CA LEU A 245 7.48 -8.23 -7.86
C LEU A 245 8.08 -8.04 -9.27
N LYS A 246 7.47 -8.68 -10.27
CA LYS A 246 7.91 -8.55 -11.66
C LYS A 246 7.85 -7.10 -12.15
N TYR A 247 6.77 -6.37 -11.89
CA TYR A 247 6.64 -4.98 -12.34
C TYR A 247 7.52 -4.02 -11.54
N LEU A 248 7.69 -4.25 -10.24
CA LEU A 248 8.55 -3.42 -9.40
C LEU A 248 10.03 -3.56 -9.77
N ASP A 249 10.45 -4.71 -10.29
CA ASP A 249 11.80 -4.91 -10.84
C ASP A 249 12.11 -3.91 -11.97
N ASP A 250 11.10 -3.59 -12.81
CA ASP A 250 11.24 -2.63 -13.91
C ASP A 250 11.53 -1.19 -13.43
N LEU A 251 11.26 -0.86 -12.15
CA LEU A 251 11.53 0.46 -11.57
C LEU A 251 12.99 0.69 -11.17
N ASN A 252 13.82 -0.36 -11.19
CA ASN A 252 15.26 -0.30 -10.85
C ASN A 252 15.54 0.43 -9.52
N ILE A 253 14.66 0.29 -8.53
CA ILE A 253 14.81 0.93 -7.20
C ILE A 253 16.02 0.34 -6.46
N ASN A 254 16.24 -0.97 -6.62
CA ASN A 254 17.36 -1.69 -6.03
C ASN A 254 17.76 -2.85 -6.94
N HIS A 255 18.99 -3.35 -6.80
CA HIS A 255 19.53 -4.48 -7.56
C HIS A 255 18.82 -5.82 -7.28
N LYS A 256 18.08 -5.93 -6.17
CA LYS A 256 17.30 -7.12 -5.81
C LYS A 256 15.99 -6.74 -5.15
N ILE A 257 14.93 -6.64 -5.94
CA ILE A 257 13.62 -6.19 -5.47
C ILE A 257 12.97 -7.20 -4.51
N ASP A 258 13.24 -8.49 -4.69
CA ASP A 258 12.74 -9.60 -3.88
C ASP A 258 13.26 -9.57 -2.42
N GLU A 259 14.47 -9.06 -2.20
CA GLU A 259 15.04 -8.85 -0.85
C GLU A 259 14.50 -7.57 -0.17
N ARG A 260 13.71 -6.76 -0.88
CA ARG A 260 13.24 -5.43 -0.42
C ARG A 260 11.72 -5.29 -0.38
N VAL A 261 10.99 -6.23 -0.96
CA VAL A 261 9.53 -6.25 -0.98
C VAL A 261 9.02 -7.30 -0.01
N VAL A 262 8.04 -6.92 0.82
CA VAL A 262 7.36 -7.86 1.71
C VAL A 262 5.85 -7.75 1.54
N PHE A 263 5.18 -8.91 1.48
CA PHE A 263 3.73 -9.02 1.49
C PHE A 263 3.32 -9.58 2.86
N VAL A 264 2.48 -8.84 3.58
CA VAL A 264 2.10 -9.17 4.96
C VAL A 264 0.59 -9.31 5.04
N ASP A 265 0.13 -10.39 5.69
CA ASP A 265 -1.26 -10.59 6.05
C ASP A 265 -1.66 -9.77 7.28
N ASP A 266 -2.89 -9.25 7.27
CA ASP A 266 -3.49 -8.55 8.41
C ASP A 266 -2.62 -7.43 9.03
N GLY A 267 -1.97 -6.62 8.17
CA GLY A 267 -1.08 -5.53 8.58
C GLY A 267 -1.70 -4.58 9.61
N LEU A 268 -2.98 -4.19 9.47
CA LEU A 268 -3.65 -3.36 10.47
C LEU A 268 -3.79 -4.04 11.84
N ALA A 269 -4.17 -5.32 11.87
CA ALA A 269 -4.35 -6.06 13.12
C ALA A 269 -3.00 -6.29 13.82
N ARG A 270 -1.95 -6.63 13.06
CA ARG A 270 -0.57 -6.71 13.55
C ARG A 270 -0.10 -5.35 14.08
N GLY A 271 -0.40 -4.27 13.36
CA GLY A 271 -0.09 -2.90 13.77
C GLY A 271 -0.72 -2.55 15.11
N ALA A 272 -2.01 -2.85 15.28
CA ALA A 272 -2.72 -2.63 16.54
C ALA A 272 -2.08 -3.44 17.69
N ALA A 273 -1.67 -4.68 17.43
CA ALA A 273 -0.96 -5.50 18.42
C ALA A 273 0.42 -4.91 18.80
N VAL A 274 1.16 -4.36 17.83
CA VAL A 274 2.43 -3.65 18.09
C VAL A 274 2.20 -2.42 18.98
N MET A 275 1.19 -1.60 18.64
CA MET A 275 0.85 -0.39 19.41
C MET A 275 0.42 -0.73 20.84
N ALA A 276 -0.33 -1.81 21.03
CA ALA A 276 -0.74 -2.28 22.35
C ALA A 276 0.46 -2.75 23.19
N ARG A 277 1.50 -3.33 22.56
CA ARG A 277 2.72 -3.82 23.22
C ARG A 277 3.75 -2.71 23.40
N CYS A 278 3.40 -1.67 24.16
CA CYS A 278 4.21 -0.50 24.47
C CYS A 278 4.76 0.22 23.22
N MET A 279 4.25 1.43 22.93
CA MET A 279 4.69 2.26 21.79
C MET A 279 6.20 2.57 21.75
N ASN A 280 6.95 2.32 22.85
CA ASN A 280 8.41 2.45 22.90
C ASN A 280 9.18 1.22 22.41
N SER A 281 8.51 0.08 22.22
CA SER A 281 9.11 -1.19 21.81
C SER A 281 9.42 -1.18 20.31
N LEU A 282 10.57 -0.61 19.95
CA LEU A 282 11.10 -0.66 18.59
C LEU A 282 11.81 -1.99 18.29
N GLY A 283 11.34 -3.08 18.87
CA GLY A 283 11.98 -4.40 18.80
C GLY A 283 13.21 -4.53 19.71
N THR A 284 14.03 -5.53 19.44
CA THR A 284 15.29 -5.79 20.16
C THR A 284 16.48 -5.37 19.31
N PRO A 285 17.69 -5.21 19.87
CA PRO A 285 18.89 -4.97 19.07
C PRO A 285 19.14 -6.04 18.01
N GLN A 286 18.70 -7.28 18.25
CA GLN A 286 18.78 -8.40 17.30
C GLN A 286 17.71 -8.32 16.21
N ASN A 287 16.48 -7.95 16.58
CA ASN A 287 15.33 -7.84 15.66
C ASN A 287 14.65 -6.46 15.79
N PRO A 288 15.28 -5.39 15.29
CA PRO A 288 14.75 -4.03 15.42
C PRO A 288 13.52 -3.84 14.52
N LEU A 289 12.46 -3.24 15.06
CA LEU A 289 11.33 -2.67 14.31
C LEU A 289 11.64 -1.26 13.80
N GLY A 290 12.51 -0.55 14.52
CA GLY A 290 12.82 0.85 14.28
C GLY A 290 14.23 1.10 13.77
N GLY A 291 14.50 2.36 13.39
CA GLY A 291 15.77 2.80 12.83
C GLY A 291 15.83 2.69 11.31
N ARG A 292 17.06 2.65 10.79
CA ARG A 292 17.35 2.67 9.36
C ARG A 292 17.66 1.27 8.82
N SER A 293 17.13 0.94 7.64
CA SER A 293 17.45 -0.29 6.91
C SER A 293 18.95 -0.36 6.61
N GLY A 294 19.56 -1.52 6.86
CA GLY A 294 21.02 -1.73 6.84
C GLY A 294 21.79 -1.05 7.99
N GLY A 295 21.10 -0.34 8.89
CA GLY A 295 21.70 0.46 9.95
C GLY A 295 21.87 -0.28 11.27
N LYS A 296 22.72 0.27 12.15
CA LYS A 296 22.91 -0.19 13.54
C LYS A 296 21.70 0.17 14.41
N CYS A 297 21.64 -0.43 15.60
CA CYS A 297 20.62 -0.09 16.61
C CYS A 297 20.67 1.40 16.98
N ILE A 298 19.50 2.05 16.99
CA ILE A 298 19.34 3.50 17.23
C ILE A 298 19.12 3.86 18.72
N LEU A 299 19.12 2.88 19.63
CA LEU A 299 18.80 3.12 21.05
C LEU A 299 19.67 4.22 21.68
N GLY A 300 20.98 4.22 21.41
CA GLY A 300 21.89 5.23 21.93
C GLY A 300 21.61 6.64 21.40
N GLN A 301 21.21 6.76 20.12
CA GLN A 301 20.82 8.03 19.53
C GLN A 301 19.54 8.58 20.17
N ARG A 302 18.58 7.70 20.50
CA ARG A 302 17.34 8.07 21.20
C ARG A 302 17.61 8.57 22.61
N VAL A 303 18.43 7.84 23.37
CA VAL A 303 18.83 8.26 24.73
C VAL A 303 19.49 9.64 24.72
N LYS A 304 20.35 9.92 23.72
CA LYS A 304 20.98 11.24 23.56
C LYS A 304 19.99 12.34 23.15
N LEU A 305 18.95 12.01 22.38
CA LEU A 305 17.94 13.00 21.96
C LEU A 305 17.03 13.41 23.13
N GLN A 306 16.75 12.48 24.05
CA GLN A 306 15.78 12.67 25.13
C GLN A 306 16.43 13.00 26.49
N GLY A 307 17.77 13.05 26.55
CA GLY A 307 18.56 13.24 27.77
C GLY A 307 19.52 14.41 27.68
#